data_AF-A0A5Z3Q4N0-F1
#
_entry.id   AF-A0A5Z3Q4N0-F1
#
_cell.length_a   1.000
_cell.length_b   1.000
_cell.length_c   1.000
_cell.angle_alpha   90.00
_cell.angle_beta   90.00
_cell.angle_gamma   90.00
#
_symmetry.space_group_name_H-M   'P 1'
#
loop_
_entity.id
_entity.type
_entity.pdbx_description
1 polymer ?
#
loop_
_entity_poly.entity_id
_entity_poly.type
_entity_poly.pdbx_seq_one_letter_code
_entity_poly.pdbx_strand_id
1 'polypeptide(L)'
;MIKKPSYLKLNRLVITKAGKQLYDEKFHDGINIIRGEHSVGKSTILDMIFYVLGGELKKDDWKYPADECSNVNAEITINDRIITLTRPVDPSGAVPHIKIYEGEYDKAMKDADGWLDYGSRRSNERLSFSEMMFELFDWGQYKSDSYQNLTMHQIMRLIYLSQSSDSNRIFRKESTRSDNENTRTAIAEFLFGLDDLETHSVRQNLLKYERDYENTGTELRAYFELLGNDASLTVEIINELLNEKYIELSEIDSKKEILLRSTDNVDSNNEYNLAIERNDILLKIQSLTNKIS
;
A
#
# COMPACT_ATOMS: atom_id res chain seq x y z
N MET A 1 -8.40 20.47 -29.52
CA MET A 1 -9.24 21.26 -28.60
C MET A 1 -8.39 21.53 -27.38
N ILE A 2 -7.95 22.77 -27.14
CA ILE A 2 -7.10 23.07 -25.97
C ILE A 2 -8.02 23.03 -24.75
N LYS A 3 -7.86 22.00 -23.90
CA LYS A 3 -8.60 21.88 -22.65
C LYS A 3 -8.28 23.11 -21.80
N LYS A 4 -9.29 23.82 -21.31
CA LYS A 4 -9.09 24.99 -20.41
C LYS A 4 -8.24 24.50 -19.23
N PRO A 5 -7.15 25.20 -18.86
CA PRO A 5 -6.30 24.76 -17.76
C PRO A 5 -7.11 24.72 -16.47
N SER A 6 -7.01 23.62 -15.73
CA SER A 6 -7.67 23.49 -14.43
C SER A 6 -7.08 24.50 -13.47
N TYR A 7 -7.91 25.10 -12.63
CA TYR A 7 -7.45 26.04 -11.61
C TYR A 7 -8.12 25.77 -10.27
N LEU A 8 -7.36 26.02 -9.20
CA LEU A 8 -7.82 25.98 -7.82
C LEU A 8 -7.68 27.38 -7.23
N LYS A 9 -8.74 27.86 -6.60
CA LYS A 9 -8.73 29.10 -5.81
C LYS A 9 -9.27 28.81 -4.42
N LEU A 10 -8.61 29.33 -3.39
CA LEU A 10 -9.17 29.42 -2.05
C LEU A 10 -10.02 30.69 -1.96
N ASN A 11 -11.28 30.59 -1.56
CA ASN A 11 -12.19 31.73 -1.38
C ASN A 11 -12.32 32.13 0.09
N ARG A 12 -12.35 31.16 1.01
CA ARG A 12 -12.49 31.41 2.45
C ARG A 12 -11.86 30.28 3.25
N LEU A 13 -11.19 30.61 4.34
CA LEU A 13 -10.70 29.64 5.32
C LEU A 13 -11.35 29.91 6.67
N VAL A 14 -11.98 28.89 7.26
CA VAL A 14 -12.62 28.97 8.58
C VAL A 14 -12.11 27.87 9.49
N ILE A 15 -11.44 28.25 10.57
CA ILE A 15 -10.91 27.32 11.58
C ILE A 15 -11.78 27.43 12.83
N THR A 16 -12.22 26.28 13.34
CA THR A 16 -13.15 26.21 14.47
C THR A 16 -12.55 25.41 15.63
N LYS A 17 -12.89 25.80 16.85
CA LYS A 17 -12.60 25.06 18.10
C LYS A 17 -13.86 24.99 18.95
N ALA A 18 -14.29 23.78 19.29
CA ALA A 18 -15.50 23.52 20.08
C ALA A 18 -16.73 24.30 19.54
N GLY A 19 -16.89 24.32 18.21
CA GLY A 19 -18.00 25.01 17.53
C GLY A 19 -17.86 26.54 17.41
N LYS A 20 -16.82 27.16 17.99
CA LYS A 20 -16.54 28.59 17.81
C LYS A 20 -15.56 28.81 16.67
N GLN A 21 -15.80 29.81 15.83
CA GLN A 21 -14.86 30.25 14.79
C GLN A 21 -13.71 31.00 15.47
N LEU A 22 -12.50 30.45 15.39
CA LEU A 22 -11.27 31.08 15.87
C LEU A 22 -10.61 31.94 14.80
N TYR A 23 -10.80 31.55 13.53
CA TYR A 23 -10.27 32.23 12.37
C TYR A 23 -11.28 32.12 11.24
N ASP A 24 -11.50 33.22 10.53
CA ASP A 24 -12.41 33.31 9.41
C ASP A 24 -11.92 34.42 8.49
N GLU A 25 -11.36 34.04 7.35
CA GLU A 25 -10.77 34.98 6.40
C GLU A 25 -11.21 34.65 4.98
N LYS A 26 -11.53 35.69 4.22
CA LYS A 26 -11.87 35.59 2.79
C LYS A 26 -10.66 36.00 1.95
N PHE A 27 -10.40 35.24 0.90
CA PHE A 27 -9.29 35.45 -0.02
C PHE A 27 -9.83 36.01 -1.34
N HIS A 28 -9.15 37.04 -1.84
CA HIS A 28 -9.52 37.68 -3.11
C HIS A 28 -8.73 37.11 -4.28
N ASP A 29 -9.09 37.49 -5.50
CA ASP A 29 -8.33 37.11 -6.69
C ASP A 29 -6.93 37.75 -6.70
N GLY A 30 -5.96 37.02 -7.23
CA GLY A 30 -4.57 37.46 -7.31
C GLY A 30 -3.76 37.16 -6.05
N ILE A 31 -2.82 38.06 -5.73
CA ILE A 31 -1.83 37.83 -4.67
C ILE A 31 -2.40 38.26 -3.32
N ASN A 32 -2.55 37.29 -2.42
CA ASN A 32 -2.92 37.53 -1.02
C ASN A 32 -1.65 37.49 -0.16
N ILE A 33 -1.44 38.49 0.71
CA ILE A 33 -0.24 38.58 1.56
C ILE A 33 -0.66 38.53 3.03
N ILE A 34 -0.35 37.42 3.71
CA ILE A 34 -0.58 37.29 5.16
C ILE A 34 0.57 37.95 5.92
N ARG A 35 0.28 39.02 6.66
CA ARG A 35 1.26 39.80 7.43
C ARG A 35 0.93 39.75 8.93
N GLY A 36 1.95 39.98 9.75
CA GLY A 36 1.83 39.96 11.21
C GLY A 36 3.20 39.84 11.87
N GLU A 37 3.26 39.94 13.20
CA GLU A 37 4.50 39.79 13.97
C GLU A 37 5.04 38.35 13.91
N HIS A 38 6.28 38.14 14.37
CA HIS A 38 6.82 36.79 14.47
C HIS A 38 5.98 35.95 15.46
N SER A 39 5.77 34.68 15.13
CA SER A 39 5.10 33.71 16.00
C SER A 39 3.60 33.95 16.28
N VAL A 40 2.91 34.76 15.48
CA VAL A 40 1.44 35.00 15.62
C VAL A 40 0.56 33.98 14.88
N GLY A 41 1.14 32.89 14.35
CA GLY A 41 0.36 31.83 13.67
C GLY A 41 0.23 31.96 12.14
N LYS A 42 1.03 32.81 11.47
CA LYS A 42 1.03 32.92 10.00
C LYS A 42 1.31 31.58 9.30
N SER A 43 2.36 30.88 9.74
CA SER A 43 2.71 29.56 9.21
C SER A 43 1.60 28.54 9.51
N THR A 44 0.95 28.66 10.67
CA THR A 44 -0.19 27.83 11.05
C THR A 44 -1.35 27.99 10.07
N ILE A 45 -1.70 29.20 9.65
CA ILE A 45 -2.76 29.42 8.66
C ILE A 45 -2.43 28.72 7.35
N LEU A 46 -1.18 28.82 6.87
CA LEU A 46 -0.73 28.14 5.65
C LEU A 46 -0.73 26.62 5.80
N ASP A 47 -0.30 26.10 6.95
CA ASP A 47 -0.35 24.66 7.25
C ASP A 47 -1.80 24.15 7.28
N MET A 48 -2.76 24.94 7.78
CA MET A 48 -4.18 24.59 7.76
C MET A 48 -4.78 24.58 6.34
N ILE A 49 -4.37 25.52 5.48
CA ILE A 49 -4.75 25.51 4.06
C ILE A 49 -4.21 24.26 3.39
N PHE A 50 -2.93 23.95 3.60
CA PHE A 50 -2.32 22.72 3.08
C PHE A 50 -3.07 21.48 3.56
N TYR A 51 -3.42 21.43 4.85
CA TYR A 51 -4.12 20.30 5.47
C TYR A 51 -5.52 20.07 4.91
N VAL A 52 -6.35 21.11 4.82
CA VAL A 52 -7.74 20.94 4.35
C VAL A 52 -7.84 20.61 2.87
N LEU A 53 -6.84 21.00 2.06
CA LEU A 53 -6.75 20.65 0.64
C LEU A 53 -6.24 19.22 0.38
N GLY A 54 -6.04 18.41 1.42
CA GLY A 54 -5.61 17.01 1.31
C GLY A 54 -4.13 16.77 1.58
N GLY A 55 -3.38 17.80 1.98
CA GLY A 55 -2.03 17.63 2.52
C GLY A 55 -2.03 16.96 3.88
N GLU A 56 -0.98 16.21 4.19
CA GLU A 56 -0.79 15.54 5.47
C GLU A 56 0.31 16.24 6.27
N LEU A 57 -0.07 16.72 7.47
CA LEU A 57 0.85 17.28 8.45
C LEU A 57 1.35 16.16 9.37
N LYS A 58 2.66 16.15 9.63
CA LYS A 58 3.24 15.21 10.58
C LYS A 58 2.89 15.62 12.01
N LYS A 59 2.97 14.67 12.94
CA LYS A 59 2.82 14.91 14.38
C LYS A 59 3.64 16.12 14.86
N ASP A 60 4.90 16.18 14.48
CA ASP A 60 5.84 17.23 14.90
C ASP A 60 5.59 18.59 14.21
N ASP A 61 4.79 18.61 13.14
CA ASP A 61 4.44 19.85 12.42
C ASP A 61 3.23 20.55 13.08
N TRP A 62 2.41 19.83 13.86
CA TRP A 62 1.32 20.43 14.61
C TRP A 62 1.86 21.30 15.74
N LYS A 63 1.54 22.59 15.69
CA LYS A 63 1.98 23.58 16.68
C LYS A 63 0.78 24.21 17.37
N TYR A 64 0.86 24.42 18.67
CA TYR A 64 -0.13 25.22 19.38
C TYR A 64 -0.34 26.59 18.71
N PRO A 65 -1.60 27.05 18.51
CA PRO A 65 -2.88 26.46 18.93
C PRO A 65 -3.57 25.56 17.87
N ALA A 66 -2.86 25.17 16.81
CA ALA A 66 -3.40 24.38 15.69
C ALA A 66 -3.94 23.02 16.13
N ASP A 67 -3.20 22.35 17.01
CA ASP A 67 -3.48 21.02 17.55
C ASP A 67 -4.73 20.98 18.44
N GLU A 68 -5.14 22.12 19.00
CA GLU A 68 -6.36 22.22 19.80
C GLU A 68 -7.60 22.61 18.99
N CYS A 69 -7.46 22.85 17.69
CA CYS A 69 -8.59 23.14 16.82
C CYS A 69 -9.44 21.89 16.60
N SER A 70 -10.73 22.08 16.28
CA SER A 70 -11.67 20.99 16.03
C SER A 70 -11.78 20.67 14.55
N ASN A 71 -12.02 21.68 13.70
CA ASN A 71 -12.16 21.49 12.26
C ASN A 71 -11.53 22.65 11.50
N VAL A 72 -10.96 22.33 10.34
CA VAL A 72 -10.60 23.29 9.30
C VAL A 72 -11.60 23.17 8.17
N ASN A 73 -12.13 24.31 7.74
CA ASN A 73 -13.06 24.40 6.63
C ASN A 73 -12.48 25.33 5.57
N ALA A 74 -12.62 24.96 4.30
CA ALA A 74 -12.21 25.80 3.18
C ALA A 74 -13.30 25.86 2.14
N GLU A 75 -13.70 27.07 1.76
CA GLU A 75 -14.45 27.29 0.54
C GLU A 75 -13.45 27.50 -0.59
N ILE A 76 -13.57 26.71 -1.65
CA ILE A 76 -12.68 26.72 -2.79
C ILE A 76 -13.48 26.84 -4.09
N THR A 77 -12.84 27.37 -5.13
CA THR A 77 -13.34 27.30 -6.50
C THR A 77 -12.43 26.38 -7.31
N ILE A 78 -13.01 25.36 -7.94
CA ILE A 78 -12.35 24.49 -8.91
C ILE A 78 -13.13 24.57 -10.22
N ASN A 79 -12.47 24.96 -11.31
CA ASN A 79 -13.07 25.00 -12.66
C ASN A 79 -14.47 25.66 -12.68
N ASP A 80 -14.59 26.84 -12.07
CA ASP A 80 -15.83 27.63 -11.93
C ASP A 80 -16.90 27.04 -11.00
N ARG A 81 -16.63 25.93 -10.29
CA ARG A 81 -17.51 25.33 -9.26
C ARG A 81 -17.08 25.71 -7.85
N ILE A 82 -18.02 26.15 -7.02
CA ILE A 82 -17.77 26.48 -5.61
C ILE A 82 -18.02 25.23 -4.77
N ILE A 83 -17.05 24.88 -3.93
CA ILE A 83 -17.05 23.67 -3.11
C ILE A 83 -16.58 24.05 -1.71
N THR A 84 -17.21 23.48 -0.69
CA THR A 84 -16.76 23.59 0.69
C THR A 84 -16.18 22.27 1.16
N LEU A 85 -14.94 22.32 1.66
CA LEU A 85 -14.24 21.21 2.28
C LEU A 85 -14.28 21.37 3.80
N THR A 86 -14.46 20.27 4.52
CA THR A 86 -14.33 20.21 5.98
C THR A 86 -13.48 19.03 6.37
N ARG A 87 -12.44 19.30 7.16
CA ARG A 87 -11.54 18.26 7.70
C ARG A 87 -11.39 18.43 9.22
N PRO A 88 -11.69 17.38 10.01
CA PRO A 88 -11.38 17.37 11.43
C PRO A 88 -9.88 17.47 11.65
N VAL A 89 -9.47 18.22 12.68
CA VAL A 89 -8.06 18.27 13.09
C VAL A 89 -7.78 17.05 13.96
N ASP A 90 -6.79 16.25 13.54
CA ASP A 90 -6.33 15.09 14.31
C ASP A 90 -4.79 15.13 14.51
N PRO A 91 -4.31 15.64 15.66
CA PRO A 91 -2.89 15.70 15.97
C PRO A 91 -2.26 14.32 16.22
N SER A 92 -3.07 13.26 16.38
CA SER A 92 -2.58 11.90 16.63
C SER A 92 -1.93 11.25 15.41
N GLY A 93 -1.90 11.96 14.27
CA GLY A 93 -1.35 11.49 13.00
C GLY A 93 -2.25 10.53 12.26
N ALA A 94 -3.51 10.38 12.68
CA ALA A 94 -4.52 9.74 11.85
C ALA A 94 -4.77 10.60 10.60
N VAL A 95 -5.25 9.96 9.53
CA VAL A 95 -5.67 10.64 8.30
C VAL A 95 -7.20 10.70 8.32
N PRO A 96 -7.80 11.69 8.99
CA PRO A 96 -9.24 11.78 9.07
C PRO A 96 -9.82 12.03 7.69
N HIS A 97 -11.05 11.56 7.52
CA HIS A 97 -11.82 11.77 6.31
C HIS A 97 -12.06 13.26 6.07
N ILE A 98 -12.17 13.62 4.79
CA ILE A 98 -12.49 14.97 4.33
C ILE A 98 -13.90 14.94 3.78
N LYS A 99 -14.73 15.84 4.27
CA LYS A 99 -16.09 16.01 3.78
C LYS A 99 -16.13 17.11 2.73
N ILE A 100 -16.92 16.89 1.69
CA ILE A 100 -17.09 17.79 0.55
C ILE A 100 -18.57 18.15 0.44
N TYR A 101 -18.85 19.43 0.23
CA TYR A 101 -20.16 19.98 -0.04
C TYR A 101 -20.12 20.83 -1.31
N GLU A 102 -21.05 20.62 -2.23
CA GLU A 102 -21.17 21.47 -3.41
C GLU A 102 -21.90 22.78 -3.07
N GLY A 103 -21.13 23.84 -2.85
CA GLY A 103 -21.67 25.16 -2.56
C GLY A 103 -20.81 25.98 -1.61
N GLU A 104 -21.29 27.19 -1.33
CA GLU A 104 -20.68 28.16 -0.43
C GLU A 104 -20.71 27.73 1.04
N TYR A 105 -19.73 28.17 1.81
CA TYR A 105 -19.58 27.82 3.22
C TYR A 105 -20.82 28.14 4.05
N ASP A 106 -21.42 29.32 3.85
CA ASP A 106 -22.58 29.77 4.63
C ASP A 106 -23.83 28.92 4.39
N LYS A 107 -23.94 28.25 3.23
CA LYS A 107 -24.99 27.28 2.92
C LYS A 107 -24.64 25.92 3.50
N ALA A 108 -23.40 25.47 3.30
CA ALA A 108 -22.89 24.20 3.78
C ALA A 108 -23.03 24.05 5.31
N MET A 109 -22.79 25.13 6.09
CA MET A 109 -22.93 25.10 7.55
C MET A 109 -24.38 25.05 8.04
N LYS A 110 -25.37 25.33 7.16
CA LYS A 110 -26.81 25.25 7.48
C LYS A 110 -27.45 23.96 7.01
N ASP A 111 -26.74 23.20 6.19
CA ASP A 111 -27.20 21.96 5.57
C ASP A 111 -26.53 20.77 6.26
N ALA A 112 -27.35 19.87 6.79
CA ALA A 112 -26.86 18.68 7.49
C ALA A 112 -26.63 17.48 6.55
N ASP A 113 -27.37 17.41 5.43
CA ASP A 113 -27.50 16.18 4.63
C ASP A 113 -26.69 16.23 3.32
N GLY A 114 -26.35 17.41 2.81
CA GLY A 114 -25.63 17.55 1.53
C GLY A 114 -24.14 17.21 1.56
N TRP A 115 -23.60 16.69 2.66
CA TRP A 115 -22.17 16.41 2.80
C TRP A 115 -21.79 15.00 2.33
N LEU A 116 -20.78 14.92 1.48
CA LEU A 116 -20.17 13.69 1.01
C LEU A 116 -18.86 13.43 1.76
N ASP A 117 -18.68 12.22 2.26
CA ASP A 117 -17.56 11.85 3.14
C ASP A 117 -16.54 10.96 2.40
N TYR A 118 -15.29 11.41 2.31
CA TYR A 118 -14.20 10.74 1.58
C TYR A 118 -13.00 10.42 2.47
N GLY A 119 -12.61 9.15 2.48
CA GLY A 119 -11.39 8.68 3.15
C GLY A 119 -10.13 8.79 2.27
N SER A 120 -8.99 8.47 2.86
CA SER A 120 -7.69 8.43 2.14
C SER A 120 -7.58 7.24 1.19
N ARG A 121 -8.33 6.16 1.43
CA ARG A 121 -8.35 4.95 0.61
C ARG A 121 -9.72 4.77 -0.03
N ARG A 122 -9.71 4.18 -1.23
CA ARG A 122 -10.91 3.73 -1.93
C ARG A 122 -11.62 2.66 -1.08
N SER A 123 -12.94 2.74 -1.01
CA SER A 123 -13.78 1.63 -0.55
C SER A 123 -14.48 0.99 -1.76
N ASN A 124 -15.05 -0.20 -1.59
CA ASN A 124 -15.77 -0.88 -2.69
C ASN A 124 -16.93 -0.03 -3.26
N GLU A 125 -17.45 0.92 -2.49
CA GLU A 125 -18.63 1.73 -2.84
C GLU A 125 -18.33 3.22 -3.06
N ARG A 126 -17.15 3.73 -2.64
CA ARG A 126 -16.83 5.16 -2.70
C ARG A 126 -15.39 5.43 -3.15
N LEU A 127 -15.23 6.48 -3.94
CA LEU A 127 -13.95 7.05 -4.33
C LEU A 127 -13.15 7.50 -3.11
N SER A 128 -11.83 7.55 -3.23
CA SER A 128 -10.96 8.25 -2.28
C SER A 128 -11.05 9.77 -2.49
N PHE A 129 -10.62 10.54 -1.49
CA PHE A 129 -10.55 12.01 -1.59
C PHE A 129 -9.70 12.46 -2.79
N SER A 130 -8.56 11.80 -3.04
CA SER A 130 -7.67 12.17 -4.15
C SER A 130 -8.34 11.96 -5.52
N GLU A 131 -9.04 10.83 -5.69
CA GLU A 131 -9.76 10.52 -6.94
C GLU A 131 -10.90 11.51 -7.19
N MET A 132 -11.64 11.88 -6.13
CA MET A 132 -12.69 12.90 -6.22
C MET A 132 -12.11 14.27 -6.60
N MET A 133 -11.01 14.70 -5.98
CA MET A 133 -10.35 15.96 -6.35
C MET A 133 -9.85 15.96 -7.79
N PHE A 134 -9.27 14.86 -8.28
CA PHE A 134 -8.83 14.74 -9.68
C PHE A 134 -10.00 14.76 -10.66
N GLU A 135 -11.15 14.20 -10.29
CA GLU A 135 -12.39 14.32 -11.05
C GLU A 135 -12.87 15.78 -11.11
N LEU A 136 -12.84 16.50 -9.99
CA LEU A 136 -13.18 17.92 -9.94
C LEU A 136 -12.23 18.79 -10.79
N PHE A 137 -10.95 18.43 -10.87
CA PHE A 137 -9.98 19.09 -11.74
C PHE A 137 -10.11 18.72 -13.22
N ASP A 138 -11.02 17.80 -13.58
CA ASP A 138 -11.13 17.20 -14.91
C ASP A 138 -9.83 16.50 -15.36
N TRP A 139 -9.01 16.01 -14.43
CA TRP A 139 -7.76 15.29 -14.73
C TRP A 139 -7.97 13.83 -15.11
N GLY A 140 -9.19 13.32 -14.98
CA GLY A 140 -9.55 11.94 -15.29
C GLY A 140 -9.18 10.97 -14.17
N GLN A 141 -9.91 9.85 -14.11
CA GLN A 141 -9.60 8.73 -13.22
C GLN A 141 -9.06 7.59 -14.08
N TYR A 142 -7.75 7.43 -14.12
CA TYR A 142 -7.18 6.20 -14.68
C TYR A 142 -7.29 5.13 -13.61
N LYS A 143 -8.23 4.20 -13.83
CA LYS A 143 -8.50 3.02 -13.02
C LYS A 143 -7.28 2.11 -13.06
N SER A 144 -6.27 2.38 -12.24
CA SER A 144 -5.31 1.34 -11.88
C SER A 144 -5.88 0.58 -10.69
N ASP A 145 -5.96 -0.74 -10.80
CA ASP A 145 -6.40 -1.66 -9.75
C ASP A 145 -5.40 -1.77 -8.58
N SER A 146 -4.49 -0.80 -8.44
CA SER A 146 -3.40 -0.85 -7.48
C SER A 146 -3.34 0.42 -6.63
N TYR A 147 -2.88 0.24 -5.39
CA TYR A 147 -2.61 1.25 -4.35
C TYR A 147 -1.52 2.30 -4.75
N GLN A 148 -1.30 2.49 -6.05
CA GLN A 148 -0.13 3.13 -6.65
C GLN A 148 -0.47 4.43 -7.38
N ASN A 149 -1.71 4.91 -7.25
CA ASN A 149 -2.15 6.17 -7.84
C ASN A 149 -1.55 7.37 -7.08
N LEU A 150 -1.28 8.44 -7.82
CA LEU A 150 -0.89 9.74 -7.27
C LEU A 150 -1.94 10.23 -6.26
N THR A 151 -1.50 10.84 -5.16
CA THR A 151 -2.39 11.37 -4.13
C THR A 151 -2.44 12.89 -4.14
N MET A 152 -3.54 13.47 -3.63
CA MET A 152 -3.64 14.92 -3.50
C MET A 152 -2.53 15.47 -2.60
N HIS A 153 -2.11 14.73 -1.56
CA HIS A 153 -0.96 15.09 -0.73
C HIS A 153 0.33 15.25 -1.55
N GLN A 154 0.61 14.31 -2.46
CA GLN A 154 1.78 14.37 -3.33
C GLN A 154 1.76 15.61 -4.25
N ILE A 155 0.60 15.96 -4.81
CA ILE A 155 0.43 17.20 -5.59
C ILE A 155 0.63 18.43 -4.70
N MET A 156 0.02 18.45 -3.51
CA MET A 156 0.13 19.57 -2.57
C MET A 156 1.57 19.84 -2.10
N ARG A 157 2.44 18.83 -2.10
CA ARG A 157 3.87 19.00 -1.79
C ARG A 157 4.63 19.87 -2.79
N LEU A 158 4.13 20.05 -4.00
CA LEU A 158 4.67 21.02 -4.96
C LEU A 158 4.06 22.41 -4.80
N ILE A 159 2.79 22.48 -4.40
CA ILE A 159 2.06 23.74 -4.30
C ILE A 159 2.46 24.50 -3.03
N TYR A 160 2.69 23.78 -1.92
CA TYR A 160 3.02 24.37 -0.63
C TYR A 160 4.47 24.08 -0.22
N LEU A 161 5.24 25.14 0.03
CA LEU A 161 6.57 25.06 0.64
C LEU A 161 6.49 25.60 2.07
N SER A 162 6.79 24.72 3.04
CA SER A 162 6.84 25.14 4.45
C SER A 162 8.09 25.95 4.75
N GLN A 163 8.02 26.80 5.78
CA GLN A 163 9.16 27.58 6.27
C GLN A 163 10.38 26.72 6.68
N SER A 164 10.16 25.46 7.03
CA SER A 164 11.19 24.48 7.40
C SER A 164 11.81 23.75 6.21
N SER A 165 11.29 23.94 4.99
CA SER A 165 11.83 23.32 3.79
C SER A 165 13.08 24.06 3.31
N ASP A 166 14.11 23.31 2.89
CA ASP A 166 15.35 23.89 2.37
C ASP A 166 15.04 24.77 1.14
N SER A 167 15.69 25.92 1.01
CA SER A 167 15.47 26.87 -0.09
C SER A 167 15.69 26.27 -1.49
N ASN A 168 16.47 25.18 -1.57
CA ASN A 168 16.84 24.54 -2.82
C ASN A 168 15.94 23.34 -3.16
N ARG A 169 14.88 23.08 -2.37
CA ARG A 169 13.94 21.99 -2.62
C ARG A 169 12.68 22.53 -3.29
N ILE A 170 12.30 21.88 -4.40
CA ILE A 170 11.04 22.14 -5.11
C ILE A 170 9.85 21.50 -4.38
N PHE A 171 10.06 20.35 -3.75
CA PHE A 171 9.04 19.65 -2.98
C PHE A 171 9.16 19.95 -1.48
N ARG A 172 8.02 20.12 -0.81
CA ARG A 172 7.95 20.11 0.66
C ARG A 172 8.65 18.86 1.21
N LYS A 173 9.48 19.07 2.22
CA LYS A 173 10.25 18.00 2.87
C LYS A 173 9.33 16.98 3.53
N GLU A 174 9.53 15.70 3.22
CA GLU A 174 8.80 14.59 3.80
C GLU A 174 9.75 13.53 4.38
N SER A 175 9.22 12.49 5.02
CA SER A 175 10.04 11.36 5.47
C SER A 175 10.74 10.72 4.26
N THR A 176 11.98 10.29 4.44
CA THR A 176 12.80 9.71 3.36
C THR A 176 12.14 8.52 2.67
N ARG A 177 11.23 7.82 3.35
CA ARG A 177 10.47 6.68 2.81
C ARG A 177 9.36 7.09 1.83
N SER A 178 8.81 8.29 1.97
CA SER A 178 7.69 8.78 1.14
C SER A 178 8.16 9.77 0.06
N ASP A 179 9.45 10.11 0.06
CA ASP A 179 10.07 11.09 -0.82
C ASP A 179 11.17 10.45 -1.70
N ASN A 180 10.79 9.45 -2.49
CA ASN A 180 11.69 8.78 -3.43
C ASN A 180 11.72 9.50 -4.80
N GLU A 181 12.76 9.24 -5.59
CA GLU A 181 12.94 9.84 -6.92
C GLU A 181 11.79 9.49 -7.87
N ASN A 182 11.37 8.22 -7.89
CA ASN A 182 10.30 7.73 -8.76
C ASN A 182 8.96 8.48 -8.57
N THR A 183 8.58 8.75 -7.32
CA THR A 183 7.37 9.50 -6.96
C THR A 183 7.48 10.95 -7.40
N ARG A 184 8.66 11.58 -7.29
CA ARG A 184 8.86 12.95 -7.79
C ARG A 184 8.75 13.02 -9.31
N THR A 185 9.34 12.05 -10.00
CA THR A 185 9.20 11.89 -11.45
C THR A 185 7.74 11.68 -11.84
N ALA A 186 6.98 10.88 -11.06
CA ALA A 186 5.53 10.72 -11.23
C ALA A 186 4.74 12.00 -11.19
N ILE A 187 4.95 12.77 -10.12
CA ILE A 187 4.25 14.01 -9.92
C ILE A 187 4.57 14.96 -11.09
N ALA A 188 5.83 15.03 -11.51
CA ALA A 188 6.26 15.87 -12.62
C ALA A 188 5.65 15.43 -13.96
N GLU A 189 5.78 14.15 -14.32
CA GLU A 189 5.24 13.59 -15.57
C GLU A 189 3.73 13.80 -15.66
N PHE A 190 3.00 13.59 -14.56
CA PHE A 190 1.56 13.84 -14.47
C PHE A 190 1.21 15.32 -14.63
N LEU A 191 1.85 16.23 -13.88
CA LEU A 191 1.54 17.66 -13.95
C LEU A 191 1.93 18.31 -15.27
N PHE A 192 2.97 17.83 -15.93
CA PHE A 192 3.35 18.28 -17.27
C PHE A 192 2.49 17.64 -18.37
N GLY A 193 1.57 16.73 -18.03
CA GLY A 193 0.73 16.02 -18.99
C GLY A 193 1.54 15.18 -19.97
N LEU A 194 2.73 14.72 -19.55
CA LEU A 194 3.61 13.86 -20.34
C LEU A 194 3.22 12.39 -20.21
N ASP A 195 2.50 12.04 -19.14
CA ASP A 195 2.10 10.67 -18.85
C ASP A 195 0.66 10.62 -18.33
N ASP A 196 -0.08 9.62 -18.79
CA ASP A 196 -1.51 9.44 -18.54
C ASP A 196 -1.76 8.52 -17.33
N LEU A 197 -0.88 8.59 -16.32
CA LEU A 197 -0.85 7.74 -15.11
C LEU A 197 -0.62 6.23 -15.35
N GLU A 198 -0.83 5.71 -16.56
CA GLU A 198 -0.62 4.30 -16.91
C GLU A 198 0.85 3.88 -16.80
N THR A 199 1.78 4.68 -17.34
CA THR A 199 3.22 4.34 -17.31
C THR A 199 3.75 4.31 -15.88
N HIS A 200 3.22 5.15 -14.99
CA HIS A 200 3.55 5.10 -13.56
C HIS A 200 3.19 3.79 -12.89
N SER A 201 1.97 3.30 -13.13
CA SER A 201 1.53 2.02 -12.59
C SER A 201 2.38 0.86 -13.12
N VAL A 202 2.75 0.88 -14.40
CA VAL A 202 3.63 -0.11 -15.02
C VAL A 202 5.03 -0.07 -14.40
N ARG A 203 5.59 1.13 -14.20
CA ARG A 203 6.92 1.32 -13.60
C ARG A 203 6.99 0.84 -12.16
N GLN A 204 5.94 1.10 -11.37
CA GLN A 204 5.88 0.60 -10.00
C GLN A 204 5.69 -0.92 -9.93
N ASN A 205 4.90 -1.50 -10.83
CA ASN A 205 4.78 -2.95 -10.96
C ASN A 205 6.12 -3.58 -11.34
N LEU A 206 6.86 -2.98 -12.28
CA LEU A 206 8.21 -3.43 -12.65
C LEU A 206 9.13 -3.45 -11.43
N LEU A 207 9.18 -2.37 -10.64
CA LEU A 207 9.98 -2.33 -9.41
C LEU A 207 9.57 -3.39 -8.37
N LYS A 208 8.27 -3.69 -8.29
CA LYS A 208 7.76 -4.75 -7.41
C LYS A 208 8.21 -6.12 -7.89
N TYR A 209 8.03 -6.42 -9.18
CA TYR A 209 8.43 -7.69 -9.76
C TYR A 209 9.94 -7.91 -9.72
N GLU A 210 10.75 -6.86 -9.88
CA GLU A 210 12.20 -6.95 -9.69
C GLU A 210 12.58 -7.31 -8.26
N ARG A 211 11.94 -6.69 -7.26
CA ARG A 211 12.15 -7.05 -5.85
C ARG A 211 11.70 -8.47 -5.54
N ASP A 212 10.53 -8.87 -6.02
CA ASP A 212 10.01 -10.21 -5.83
C ASP A 212 10.94 -11.25 -6.49
N TYR A 213 11.46 -10.94 -7.68
CA TYR A 213 12.46 -11.76 -8.37
C TYR A 213 13.77 -11.86 -7.59
N GLU A 214 14.30 -10.77 -7.04
CA GLU A 214 15.50 -10.80 -6.20
C GLU A 214 15.28 -11.61 -4.91
N ASN A 215 14.12 -11.46 -4.27
CA ASN A 215 13.75 -12.20 -3.08
C ASN A 215 13.66 -13.70 -3.37
N THR A 216 12.89 -14.11 -4.39
CA THR A 216 12.78 -15.51 -4.81
C THR A 216 14.12 -16.07 -5.27
N GLY A 217 14.95 -15.29 -5.97
CA GLY A 217 16.30 -15.70 -6.35
C GLY A 217 17.22 -15.91 -5.15
N THR A 218 17.03 -15.13 -4.08
CA THR A 218 17.77 -15.28 -2.81
C THR A 218 17.28 -16.50 -2.04
N GLU A 219 15.97 -16.73 -1.97
CA GLU A 219 15.39 -17.94 -1.38
C GLU A 219 15.85 -19.19 -2.12
N LEU A 220 15.82 -19.20 -3.46
CA LEU A 220 16.30 -20.32 -4.27
C LEU A 220 17.78 -20.58 -4.02
N ARG A 221 18.63 -19.55 -3.96
CA ARG A 221 20.05 -19.71 -3.62
C ARG A 221 20.22 -20.31 -2.22
N ALA A 222 19.45 -19.85 -1.24
CA ALA A 222 19.47 -20.43 0.10
C ALA A 222 19.00 -21.90 0.11
N TYR A 223 17.99 -22.26 -0.69
CA TYR A 223 17.58 -23.65 -0.90
C TYR A 223 18.70 -24.48 -1.53
N PHE A 224 19.36 -23.99 -2.56
CA PHE A 224 20.49 -24.68 -3.20
C PHE A 224 21.70 -24.82 -2.27
N GLU A 225 21.98 -23.81 -1.43
CA GLU A 225 23.04 -23.89 -0.41
C GLU A 225 22.69 -24.86 0.72
N LEU A 226 21.43 -24.90 1.17
CA LEU A 226 20.92 -25.84 2.17
C LEU A 226 20.94 -27.29 1.66
N LEU A 227 20.57 -27.49 0.39
CA LEU A 227 20.63 -28.78 -0.28
C LEU A 227 22.07 -29.24 -0.54
N GLY A 228 23.03 -28.33 -0.47
CA GLY A 228 24.45 -28.64 -0.45
C GLY A 228 24.99 -29.16 -1.79
N ASN A 229 26.33 -29.14 -1.89
CA ASN A 229 27.15 -29.57 -3.03
C ASN A 229 27.02 -31.06 -3.44
N ASP A 230 25.92 -31.76 -3.12
CA ASP A 230 25.59 -33.02 -3.77
C ASP A 230 25.01 -32.69 -5.16
N ALA A 231 25.91 -32.29 -6.05
CA ALA A 231 25.72 -32.13 -7.48
C ALA A 231 25.46 -33.50 -8.17
N SER A 232 24.64 -34.35 -7.56
CA SER A 232 24.20 -35.64 -8.06
C SER A 232 22.66 -35.76 -8.08
N LEU A 233 21.92 -34.73 -7.69
CA LEU A 233 20.45 -34.75 -7.76
C LEU A 233 19.93 -33.92 -8.94
N THR A 234 20.35 -34.28 -10.15
CA THR A 234 19.62 -33.89 -11.36
C THR A 234 18.27 -34.62 -11.36
N VAL A 235 17.22 -34.03 -11.94
CA VAL A 235 15.90 -34.67 -12.09
C VAL A 235 16.01 -36.09 -12.68
N GLU A 236 16.99 -36.30 -13.55
CA GLU A 236 17.33 -37.59 -14.16
C GLU A 236 17.78 -38.64 -13.13
N ILE A 237 18.65 -38.27 -12.18
CA ILE A 237 19.18 -39.19 -11.16
C ILE A 237 18.12 -39.51 -10.11
N ILE A 238 17.23 -38.55 -9.80
CA ILE A 238 16.08 -38.80 -8.93
C ILE A 238 15.13 -39.84 -9.56
N ASN A 239 14.88 -39.74 -10.87
CA ASN A 239 14.08 -40.73 -11.59
C ASN A 239 14.77 -42.09 -11.68
N GLU A 240 16.09 -42.13 -11.79
CA GLU A 240 16.87 -43.37 -11.79
C GLU A 240 16.81 -44.09 -10.43
N LEU A 241 16.99 -43.35 -9.33
CA LEU A 241 16.85 -43.87 -7.97
C LEU A 241 15.41 -44.33 -7.67
N LEU A 242 14.40 -43.63 -8.20
CA LEU A 242 13.00 -44.06 -8.11
C LEU A 242 12.78 -45.41 -8.82
N ASN A 243 13.34 -45.57 -10.02
CA ASN A 243 13.23 -46.82 -10.76
C ASN A 243 13.94 -47.99 -10.05
N GLU A 244 15.13 -47.77 -9.49
CA GLU A 244 15.80 -48.79 -8.66
C GLU A 244 14.92 -49.21 -7.47
N LYS A 245 14.30 -48.23 -6.79
CA LYS A 245 13.41 -48.53 -5.65
C LYS A 245 12.13 -49.26 -6.07
N TYR A 246 11.58 -48.98 -7.25
CA TYR A 246 10.44 -49.75 -7.80
C TYR A 246 10.82 -51.19 -8.13
N ILE A 247 12.03 -51.42 -8.65
CA ILE A 247 12.53 -52.77 -8.93
C ILE A 247 12.70 -53.55 -7.63
N GLU A 248 13.35 -52.97 -6.62
CA GLU A 248 13.50 -53.57 -5.28
C GLU A 248 12.14 -53.91 -4.66
N LEU A 249 11.13 -53.04 -4.79
CA LEU A 249 9.76 -53.29 -4.33
C LEU A 249 9.14 -54.49 -5.03
N SER A 250 9.32 -54.63 -6.34
CA SER A 250 8.81 -55.79 -7.08
C SER A 250 9.50 -57.11 -6.68
N GLU A 251 10.79 -57.06 -6.36
CA GLU A 251 11.54 -58.21 -5.85
C GLU A 251 11.08 -58.62 -4.44
N ILE A 252 10.75 -57.64 -3.60
CA ILE A 252 10.19 -57.91 -2.28
C ILE A 252 8.78 -58.50 -2.40
N ASP A 253 7.94 -57.99 -3.30
CA ASP A 253 6.59 -58.52 -3.51
C ASP A 253 6.61 -59.94 -4.09
N SER A 254 7.54 -60.25 -5.00
CA SER A 254 7.73 -61.61 -5.50
C SER A 254 8.26 -62.57 -4.41
N LYS A 255 9.19 -62.12 -3.55
CA LYS A 255 9.64 -62.90 -2.39
C LYS A 255 8.51 -63.14 -1.38
N LYS A 256 7.63 -62.15 -1.18
CA LYS A 256 6.42 -62.25 -0.36
C LYS A 256 5.44 -63.28 -0.93
N GLU A 257 5.19 -63.28 -2.24
CA GLU A 257 4.40 -64.30 -2.94
C GLU A 257 4.98 -65.72 -2.77
N ILE A 258 6.30 -65.88 -2.87
CA ILE A 258 6.98 -67.17 -2.67
C ILE A 258 6.84 -67.66 -1.22
N LEU A 259 7.02 -66.77 -0.25
CA LEU A 259 6.83 -67.09 1.17
C LEU A 259 5.37 -67.47 1.48
N LEU A 260 4.40 -66.77 0.89
CA LEU A 260 2.97 -67.09 1.03
C LEU A 260 2.58 -68.45 0.40
N ARG A 261 3.28 -68.90 -0.66
CA ARG A 261 3.08 -70.24 -1.24
C ARG A 261 3.79 -71.35 -0.47
N SER A 262 4.87 -71.02 0.25
CA SER A 262 5.63 -72.01 1.03
C SER A 262 4.92 -72.48 2.31
N THR A 263 3.87 -71.77 2.75
CA THR A 263 3.10 -72.12 3.96
C THR A 263 2.03 -73.21 3.75
N ASP A 264 1.81 -73.72 2.53
CA ASP A 264 0.82 -74.77 2.27
C ASP A 264 1.36 -76.21 2.42
N ASN A 265 2.62 -76.40 2.82
CA ASN A 265 3.18 -77.70 3.23
C ASN A 265 4.05 -77.52 4.48
N VAL A 266 3.45 -77.70 5.66
CA VAL A 266 4.12 -77.43 6.95
C VAL A 266 4.58 -78.73 7.61
N ASP A 267 5.86 -78.76 7.99
CA ASP A 267 6.40 -79.62 9.04
C ASP A 267 6.83 -78.74 10.23
N SER A 268 6.45 -79.15 11.44
CA SER A 268 6.20 -78.30 12.63
C SER A 268 7.42 -77.70 13.35
N ASN A 269 8.58 -77.61 12.71
CA ASN A 269 9.77 -76.91 13.26
C ASN A 269 10.06 -75.55 12.60
N ASN A 270 9.38 -75.21 11.49
CA ASN A 270 9.60 -73.95 10.76
C ASN A 270 8.80 -72.75 11.28
N GLU A 271 7.75 -72.97 12.10
CA GLU A 271 6.92 -71.87 12.63
C GLU A 271 7.71 -70.91 13.53
N TYR A 272 8.66 -71.43 14.32
CA TYR A 272 9.43 -70.59 15.24
C TYR A 272 10.41 -69.66 14.51
N ASN A 273 11.06 -70.14 13.44
CA ASN A 273 12.00 -69.32 12.66
C ASN A 273 11.27 -68.29 11.78
N LEU A 274 10.16 -68.68 11.14
CA LEU A 274 9.37 -67.76 10.31
C LEU A 274 8.69 -66.66 11.14
N ALA A 275 8.29 -66.94 12.39
CA ALA A 275 7.73 -65.94 13.30
C ALA A 275 8.78 -64.90 13.74
N ILE A 276 10.02 -65.33 13.96
CA ILE A 276 11.13 -64.43 14.30
C ILE A 276 11.46 -63.54 13.10
N GLU A 277 11.59 -64.12 11.92
CA GLU A 277 11.95 -63.37 10.70
C GLU A 277 10.84 -62.37 10.30
N ARG A 278 9.56 -62.75 10.48
CA ARG A 278 8.42 -61.84 10.29
C ARG A 278 8.45 -60.65 11.25
N ASN A 279 8.77 -60.87 12.53
CA ASN A 279 8.84 -59.79 13.51
C ASN A 279 10.00 -58.83 13.22
N ASP A 280 11.13 -59.35 12.75
CA ASP A 280 12.29 -58.52 12.42
C ASP A 280 12.02 -57.65 11.18
N ILE A 281 11.31 -58.19 10.18
CA ILE A 281 10.87 -57.43 9.00
C ILE A 281 9.82 -56.36 9.38
N LEU A 282 8.88 -56.67 10.28
CA LEU A 282 7.88 -55.71 10.76
C LEU A 282 8.52 -54.53 11.52
N LEU A 283 9.53 -54.81 12.36
CA LEU A 283 10.31 -53.77 13.04
C LEU A 283 11.06 -52.89 12.03
N LYS A 284 11.62 -53.49 10.97
CA LYS A 284 12.30 -52.75 9.90
C LYS A 284 11.34 -51.84 9.14
N ILE A 285 10.14 -52.33 8.81
CA ILE A 285 9.09 -51.54 8.15
C ILE A 285 8.63 -50.38 9.05
N GLN A 286 8.42 -50.60 10.35
CA GLN A 286 8.10 -49.51 11.29
C GLN A 286 9.21 -48.47 11.37
N SER A 287 10.48 -48.91 11.37
CA SER A 287 11.63 -47.99 11.40
C SER A 287 11.74 -47.13 10.14
N LEU A 288 11.36 -47.68 8.99
CA LEU A 288 11.35 -46.96 7.72
C LEU A 288 10.13 -46.03 7.61
N THR A 289 8.97 -46.46 8.11
CA THR A 289 7.74 -45.65 8.12
C THR A 289 7.90 -44.41 9.01
N ASN A 290 8.54 -44.56 10.18
CA ASN A 290 8.85 -43.43 11.08
C ASN A 290 9.93 -42.47 10.55
N LYS A 291 10.70 -42.88 9.53
CA LYS A 291 11.67 -42.00 8.85
C LYS A 291 11.04 -41.20 7.71
N ILE A 292 9.83 -41.57 7.28
CA ILE A 292 9.10 -40.94 6.16
C ILE A 292 8.02 -39.96 6.69
N SER A 293 7.54 -40.14 7.93
CA SER A 293 6.73 -39.17 8.67
C SER A 293 7.57 -38.06 9.31
#